data_AF-A0A965I967-F1
#
_entry.id   AF-A0A965I967-F1
#
_cell.length_a   1.000
_cell.length_b   1.000
_cell.length_c   1.000
_cell.angle_alpha   90.00
_cell.angle_beta   90.00
_cell.angle_gamma   90.00
#
_symmetry.space_group_name_H-M   'P 1'
#
loop_
_entity.id
_entity.type
_entity.pdbx_description
1 polymer ?
#
loop_
_entity_poly.entity_id
_entity_poly.type
_entity_poly.pdbx_seq_one_letter_code
_entity_poly.pdbx_strand_id
1 'polypeptide(L)'
;MAEPRPLIMSKTFFEGLPTDIRNVLATAARESAVYERKVFEDRLSIGTEDCRKNGMQMIDLIDRSKWVDAVRPVWDSFGQSTPGAAELIQAILKSS
;
A
#
# COMPACT_ATOMS: atom_id res chain seq x y z
N MET A 1 -1.06 -7.79 -3.22
CA MET A 1 -0.23 -6.58 -3.11
C MET A 1 -0.78 -5.79 -1.94
N ALA A 2 0.00 -5.55 -0.89
CA ALA A 2 -0.42 -4.68 0.22
C ALA A 2 -0.47 -3.22 -0.27
N GLU A 3 -1.42 -2.43 0.23
CA GLU A 3 -1.48 -1.00 -0.04
C GLU A 3 -0.16 -0.31 0.37
N PRO A 4 0.35 0.64 -0.43
CA PRO A 4 1.60 1.33 -0.10
C PRO A 4 1.39 2.22 1.14
N ARG A 5 2.20 1.98 2.18
CA ARG A 5 2.27 2.81 3.39
C ARG A 5 3.65 3.48 3.47
N PRO A 6 3.85 4.62 2.79
CA PRO A 6 5.17 5.25 2.70
C PRO A 6 5.57 5.88 4.05
N LEU A 7 6.85 5.73 4.41
CA LEU A 7 7.44 6.56 5.45
C LEU A 7 7.74 7.94 4.86
N ILE A 8 7.07 8.97 5.38
CA ILE A 8 7.16 10.34 4.87
C ILE A 8 7.69 11.29 5.94
N MET A 9 8.32 12.38 5.50
CA MET A 9 8.76 13.48 6.35
C MET A 9 8.60 14.82 5.65
N SER A 10 8.67 15.92 6.41
CA SER A 10 8.63 17.27 5.85
C SER A 10 9.78 17.50 4.87
N LYS A 11 9.44 17.95 3.66
CA LYS A 11 10.41 18.29 2.61
C LYS A 11 11.34 19.41 3.06
N THR A 12 10.79 20.52 3.56
CA THR A 12 11.57 21.68 4.01
C THR A 12 12.55 21.29 5.11
N PHE A 13 12.11 20.44 6.06
CA PHE A 13 12.98 19.96 7.11
C PHE A 13 14.11 19.08 6.54
N PHE A 14 13.77 18.10 5.69
CA PHE A 14 14.75 17.22 5.09
C PHE A 14 15.79 18.00 4.26
N GLU A 15 15.34 18.92 3.42
CA GLU A 15 16.21 19.72 2.55
C GLU A 15 17.12 20.67 3.34
N GLY A 16 16.69 21.12 4.53
CA GLY A 16 17.50 21.94 5.44
C GLY A 16 18.62 21.18 6.16
N LEU A 17 18.66 19.85 6.08
CA LEU A 17 19.71 19.04 6.71
C LEU A 17 20.96 18.92 5.83
N PRO A 18 22.15 18.77 6.45
CA PRO A 18 23.37 18.38 5.75
C PRO A 18 23.20 17.10 4.91
N THR A 19 23.92 17.00 3.79
CA THR A 19 23.77 15.89 2.83
C THR A 19 24.06 14.52 3.43
N ASP A 20 25.06 14.42 4.30
CA ASP A 20 25.39 13.19 5.03
C ASP A 20 24.23 12.74 5.93
N ILE A 21 23.59 13.66 6.66
CA ILE A 21 22.41 13.37 7.47
C ILE A 21 21.21 12.96 6.61
N ARG A 22 20.98 13.64 5.47
CA ARG A 22 19.94 13.23 4.51
C ARG A 22 20.15 11.81 4.01
N ASN A 23 21.39 11.43 3.74
CA ASN A 23 21.74 10.08 3.29
C ASN A 23 21.49 9.03 4.38
N VAL A 24 21.87 9.32 5.63
CA VAL A 24 21.59 8.44 6.77
C VAL A 24 20.08 8.23 6.95
N LEU A 25 19.30 9.31 6.92
CA LEU A 25 17.84 9.23 7.03
C LEU A 25 17.21 8.44 5.88
N ALA A 26 17.67 8.65 4.65
CA ALA A 26 17.15 7.92 3.49
C ALA A 26 17.46 6.41 3.57
N THR A 27 18.63 6.04 4.09
CA THR A 27 18.99 4.63 4.31
C THR A 27 18.15 4.02 5.43
N ALA A 28 18.06 4.68 6.58
CA ALA A 28 17.22 4.23 7.69
C ALA A 28 15.74 4.10 7.29
N ALA A 29 15.23 4.99 6.43
CA ALA A 29 13.87 4.91 5.91
C ALA A 29 13.66 3.66 5.05
N ARG A 30 14.61 3.29 4.20
CA ARG A 30 14.53 2.06 3.39
C ARG A 30 14.60 0.81 4.26
N GLU A 31 15.55 0.76 5.19
CA GLU A 31 15.73 -0.38 6.09
C GLU A 31 14.51 -0.60 6.99
N SER A 32 13.98 0.48 7.58
CA SER A 32 12.77 0.41 8.41
C SER A 32 11.55 -0.01 7.60
N ALA A 33 11.39 0.45 6.36
CA ALA A 33 10.28 0.02 5.50
C ALA A 33 10.36 -1.48 5.16
N VAL A 34 11.55 -2.03 4.95
CA VAL A 34 11.73 -3.48 4.74
C VAL A 34 11.42 -4.26 6.02
N TYR A 35 11.93 -3.80 7.16
CA TYR A 35 11.68 -4.44 8.44
C TYR A 35 10.20 -4.41 8.84
N GLU A 36 9.54 -3.27 8.65
CA GLU A 36 8.12 -3.08 8.96
C GLU A 36 7.24 -4.06 8.20
N ARG A 37 7.51 -4.34 6.92
CA ARG A 37 6.74 -5.31 6.12
C ARG A 37 6.77 -6.69 6.74
N LYS A 38 7.94 -7.14 7.22
CA LYS A 38 8.05 -8.42 7.92
C LYS A 38 7.24 -8.43 9.21
N VAL A 39 7.36 -7.38 10.03
CA VAL A 39 6.58 -7.25 11.28
C VAL A 39 5.08 -7.22 10.98
N PHE A 40 4.66 -6.56 9.91
CA PHE A 40 3.27 -6.50 9.48
C PHE A 40 2.73 -7.88 9.09
N GLU A 41 3.46 -8.64 8.27
CA GLU A 41 3.10 -10.00 7.89
C GLU A 41 2.94 -10.91 9.11
N ASP A 42 3.91 -10.87 10.03
CA ASP A 42 3.88 -11.63 11.28
C ASP A 42 2.64 -11.27 12.13
N ARG A 43 2.37 -9.98 12.31
CA ARG A 43 1.22 -9.50 13.09
C ARG A 43 -0.12 -9.79 12.42
N LEU A 44 -0.21 -9.68 11.10
CA LEU A 44 -1.41 -10.02 10.34
C LEU A 44 -1.75 -11.50 10.50
N SER A 45 -0.74 -12.37 10.45
CA SER A 45 -0.92 -13.81 10.68
C SER A 45 -1.45 -14.11 12.08
N ILE A 46 -0.83 -13.53 13.11
CA ILE A 46 -1.25 -13.67 14.51
C ILE A 46 -2.69 -13.17 14.70
N GLY A 47 -2.99 -11.96 14.23
CA GLY A 47 -4.31 -11.36 14.37
C GLY A 47 -5.40 -12.17 13.64
N THR A 48 -5.10 -12.69 12.46
CA THR A 48 -6.03 -13.55 11.71
C THR A 48 -6.34 -14.84 12.48
N GLU A 49 -5.32 -15.45 13.07
CA GLU A 49 -5.48 -16.66 13.88
C GLU A 49 -6.27 -16.39 15.16
N ASP A 50 -6.02 -15.27 15.84
CA ASP A 50 -6.78 -14.86 17.01
C ASP A 50 -8.26 -14.59 16.66
N CYS A 51 -8.55 -13.98 15.51
CA CYS A 51 -9.92 -13.85 15.03
C CYS A 51 -10.61 -15.21 14.87
N ARG A 52 -9.93 -16.21 14.27
CA ARG A 52 -10.48 -17.56 14.11
C ARG A 52 -10.75 -18.24 15.45
N LYS A 53 -9.81 -18.16 16.38
CA LYS A 53 -9.96 -18.72 17.75
C LYS A 53 -11.15 -18.12 18.50
N ASN A 54 -11.45 -16.85 18.25
CA ASN A 54 -12.59 -16.15 18.83
C ASN A 54 -13.90 -16.34 18.03
N GLY A 55 -13.94 -17.30 17.11
CA GLY A 55 -15.16 -17.72 16.41
C GLY A 55 -15.46 -16.97 15.11
N MET A 56 -14.54 -16.14 14.60
CA MET A 56 -14.72 -15.50 13.29
C MET A 56 -14.62 -16.54 12.16
N GLN A 57 -15.64 -16.59 11.31
CA GLN A 57 -15.61 -17.36 10.07
C GLN A 57 -14.93 -16.54 8.96
N MET A 58 -13.92 -17.15 8.33
CA MET A 58 -13.23 -16.56 7.17
C MET A 58 -13.74 -17.27 5.92
N ILE A 59 -14.19 -16.49 4.92
CA ILE A 59 -14.67 -17.00 3.64
C ILE A 59 -13.75 -16.54 2.51
N ASP A 60 -13.42 -17.45 1.60
CA ASP A 60 -12.61 -17.12 0.44
C ASP A 60 -13.46 -16.48 -0.66
N LEU A 61 -12.91 -15.42 -1.27
CA LEU A 61 -13.55 -14.72 -2.38
C LEU A 61 -13.33 -15.49 -3.68
N ILE A 62 -14.37 -16.17 -4.18
CA ILE A 62 -14.26 -17.04 -5.37
C ILE A 62 -14.46 -16.31 -6.71
N ASP A 63 -15.12 -15.16 -6.72
CA ASP A 63 -15.54 -14.45 -7.93
C ASP A 63 -15.01 -13.01 -7.99
N ARG A 64 -13.73 -12.82 -7.63
CA ARG A 64 -13.05 -11.52 -7.59
C ARG A 64 -13.31 -10.64 -8.82
N SER A 65 -13.42 -11.21 -10.01
CA SER A 65 -13.70 -10.46 -11.25
C SER A 65 -15.03 -9.69 -11.17
N LYS A 66 -16.09 -10.27 -10.62
CA LYS A 66 -17.39 -9.58 -10.47
C LYS A 66 -17.27 -8.32 -9.60
N TRP A 67 -16.48 -8.40 -8.53
CA TRP A 67 -16.24 -7.27 -7.64
C TRP A 67 -15.39 -6.19 -8.32
N VAL A 68 -14.37 -6.61 -9.07
CA VAL A 68 -13.54 -5.71 -9.88
C VAL A 68 -14.37 -4.99 -10.95
N ASP A 69 -15.28 -5.69 -11.63
CA ASP A 69 -16.17 -5.10 -12.62
C ASP A 69 -17.20 -4.15 -11.98
N ALA A 70 -17.73 -4.52 -10.81
CA ALA A 70 -18.66 -3.68 -10.06
C ALA A 70 -18.06 -2.32 -9.64
N VAL A 71 -16.75 -2.27 -9.36
CA VAL A 71 -16.07 -1.01 -9.00
C VAL A 71 -15.48 -0.27 -10.20
N ARG A 72 -15.50 -0.85 -11.41
CA ARG A 72 -14.92 -0.23 -12.61
C ARG A 72 -15.45 1.18 -12.91
N PRO A 73 -16.76 1.49 -12.75
CA PRO A 73 -17.25 2.84 -12.96
C PRO A 73 -16.60 3.89 -12.05
N VAL A 74 -16.13 3.51 -10.86
CA VAL A 74 -15.39 4.41 -9.95
C VAL A 74 -14.02 4.75 -10.54
N TRP A 75 -13.33 3.77 -11.11
CA TRP A 75 -12.04 3.97 -11.77
C TRP A 75 -12.19 4.84 -13.01
N ASP A 76 -13.25 4.61 -13.80
CA ASP A 76 -13.55 5.40 -14.99
C ASP A 76 -13.86 6.86 -14.63
N SER A 77 -14.70 7.07 -13.62
CA SER A 77 -14.99 8.42 -13.11
C SER A 77 -13.73 9.12 -12.61
N PHE A 78 -12.87 8.43 -11.86
CA PHE A 78 -11.61 8.99 -11.37
C PHE A 78 -10.63 9.31 -12.51
N GLY A 79 -10.53 8.43 -13.50
CA GLY A 79 -9.71 8.63 -14.69
C GLY A 79 -10.13 9.83 -15.52
N GLN A 80 -11.44 10.11 -15.58
CA GLN A 80 -11.99 11.29 -16.27
C GLN A 80 -11.80 12.59 -15.47
N SER A 81 -11.95 12.54 -14.14
CA SER A 81 -11.92 13.74 -13.29
C SER A 81 -10.52 14.20 -12.90
N THR A 82 -9.53 13.31 -12.96
CA THR A 82 -8.20 13.56 -12.39
C THR A 82 -7.13 13.51 -13.49
N PRO A 83 -6.43 14.63 -13.77
CA PRO A 83 -5.38 14.67 -14.79
C PRO A 83 -4.31 13.58 -14.56
N GLY A 84 -4.02 12.80 -15.60
CA GLY A 84 -3.01 11.73 -15.57
C GLY A 84 -3.45 10.43 -14.88
N ALA A 85 -4.66 10.39 -14.30
CA ALA A 85 -5.13 9.21 -13.57
C ALA A 85 -5.48 8.05 -14.50
N ALA A 86 -6.06 8.32 -15.68
CA ALA A 86 -6.42 7.28 -16.63
C ALA A 86 -5.20 6.45 -17.07
N GLU A 87 -4.09 7.13 -17.39
CA GLU A 87 -2.83 6.50 -17.77
C GLU A 87 -2.22 5.72 -16.61
N LEU A 88 -2.25 6.27 -15.39
CA LEU A 88 -1.72 5.62 -14.20
C LEU A 88 -2.52 4.36 -13.83
N ILE A 89 -3.86 4.40 -13.91
CA ILE A 89 -4.72 3.23 -13.71
C ILE A 89 -4.32 2.12 -14.68
N GLN A 90 -4.16 2.44 -15.97
CA GLN A 90 -3.76 1.46 -16.98
C GLN A 90 -2.36 0.88 -16.71
N ALA A 91 -1.42 1.70 -16.23
CA ALA A 91 -0.08 1.23 -15.86
C ALA A 91 -0.14 0.22 -14.70
N ILE A 92 -0.93 0.52 -13.66
CA ILE A 92 -1.10 -0.37 -12.49
C ILE A 92 -1.76 -1.68 -12.91
N LEU A 93 -2.84 -1.64 -13.71
CA LEU A 93 -3.56 -2.84 -14.16
C LEU A 93 -2.67 -3.78 -15.00
N LYS A 94 -1.74 -3.24 -15.79
CA LYS A 94 -0.78 -4.06 -16.57
C LYS A 94 0.29 -4.73 -15.70
N SER A 95 0.59 -4.17 -14.52
CA SER A 95 1.55 -4.70 -13.55
C SER A 95 0.93 -5.63 -12.49
N SER A 96 -0.39 -5.82 -12.55
CA SER A 96 -1.19 -6.56 -11.56
C SER A 96 -1.40 -8.02 -11.94
#